data_AF-A0A957HZ32-F1
#
_entry.id   AF-A0A957HZ32-F1
#
_cell.length_a   1.000
_cell.length_b   1.000
_cell.length_c   1.000
_cell.angle_alpha   90.00
_cell.angle_beta   90.00
_cell.angle_gamma   90.00
#
_symmetry.space_group_name_H-M   'P 1'
#
loop_
_entity.id
_entity.type
_entity.pdbx_description
1 polymer ?
#
loop_
_entity_poly.entity_id
_entity_poly.type
_entity_poly.pdbx_seq_one_letter_code
_entity_poly.pdbx_strand_id
1 'polypeptide(L)'
;MESGRDCFLRYLLRGTAVSDPQTCLDENDDLRRSLGMAYFLADSHDKQDVLTFVSDTLPLLLRQLQRTTRRERIAFQGQIRGRVDWPATTKARLQNEVNPALYVCRPPLRQDNTPENQLLKFLLEAIDRLIRDLSLDMQNAELWTAVSDTHFPFSQRLAQITFHVRQALGHARLRPVETPEMVTARHLVKARASKTELYGLVAQLYDQYKVVVVDGRWLDLLPIFGRTILLPDPAVPLGDTCIQLAARGFVQARQA
;
A
#
# COMPACT_ATOMS: atom_id res chain seq x y z
N MET A 1 -31.06 4.87 12.56
CA MET A 1 -30.00 4.20 13.35
C MET A 1 -28.69 4.76 12.84
N GLU A 2 -28.05 5.63 13.61
CA GLU A 2 -26.73 6.13 13.25
C GLU A 2 -25.75 4.96 13.27
N SER A 3 -24.91 4.84 12.25
CA SER A 3 -23.85 3.85 12.23
C SER A 3 -22.95 4.06 13.45
N GLY A 4 -22.57 2.99 14.15
CA GLY A 4 -21.64 3.07 15.28
C GLY A 4 -20.35 3.84 14.94
N ARG A 5 -19.97 3.87 13.65
CA ARG A 5 -18.82 4.62 13.11
C ARG A 5 -18.98 6.12 13.35
N ASP A 6 -20.16 6.67 13.10
CA ASP A 6 -20.42 8.10 13.29
C ASP A 6 -20.47 8.46 14.78
N CYS A 7 -20.90 7.54 15.64
CA CYS A 7 -20.98 7.75 17.08
C CYS A 7 -19.59 7.82 17.72
N PHE A 8 -18.67 6.92 17.34
CA PHE A 8 -17.31 6.91 17.91
C PHE A 8 -16.39 7.95 17.27
N LEU A 9 -16.54 8.26 15.98
CA LEU A 9 -15.84 9.41 15.40
C LEU A 9 -16.32 10.72 16.06
N ARG A 10 -17.61 10.87 16.36
CA ARG A 10 -18.09 11.97 17.21
C ARG A 10 -17.58 11.88 18.66
N TYR A 11 -17.40 10.69 19.22
CA TYR A 11 -16.78 10.52 20.54
C TYR A 11 -15.34 11.04 20.55
N LEU A 12 -14.51 10.54 19.63
CA LEU A 12 -13.11 10.92 19.47
C LEU A 12 -12.91 12.38 19.03
N LEU A 13 -13.85 12.96 18.26
CA LEU A 13 -13.66 14.29 17.65
C LEU A 13 -14.53 15.38 18.27
N ARG A 14 -15.60 15.02 18.97
CA ARG A 14 -16.58 15.95 19.56
C ARG A 14 -16.92 15.66 21.02
N GLY A 15 -16.31 14.64 21.64
CA GLY A 15 -16.41 14.38 23.08
C GLY A 15 -17.84 14.13 23.53
N THR A 16 -18.56 13.23 22.86
CA THR A 16 -19.73 12.62 23.50
C THR A 16 -19.24 11.60 24.53
N ALA A 17 -20.03 11.20 25.53
CA ALA A 17 -19.62 10.19 26.51
C ALA A 17 -19.96 8.78 26.00
N VAL A 18 -19.00 7.85 26.03
CA VAL A 18 -19.17 6.43 25.75
C VAL A 18 -18.73 5.65 26.98
N SER A 19 -19.54 4.67 27.38
CA SER A 19 -19.39 3.94 28.65
C SER A 19 -18.22 2.95 28.65
N ASP A 20 -17.81 2.43 27.49
CA ASP A 20 -16.60 1.60 27.33
C ASP A 20 -16.05 1.66 25.89
N PRO A 21 -14.86 2.26 25.65
CA PRO A 21 -14.27 2.43 24.33
C PRO A 21 -13.78 1.13 23.69
N GLN A 22 -13.42 0.13 24.49
CA GLN A 22 -12.92 -1.14 23.97
C GLN A 22 -14.06 -1.95 23.37
N THR A 23 -15.19 -2.03 24.08
CA THR A 23 -16.44 -2.58 23.56
C THR A 23 -16.90 -1.86 22.28
N CYS A 24 -16.78 -0.53 22.19
CA CYS A 24 -17.11 0.20 20.95
C CYS A 24 -16.16 -0.04 19.77
N LEU A 25 -14.89 -0.39 20.02
CA LEU A 25 -13.93 -0.75 18.98
C LEU A 25 -14.13 -2.19 18.49
N ASP A 26 -14.45 -3.11 19.41
CA ASP A 26 -14.72 -4.51 19.11
C ASP A 26 -16.06 -4.70 18.38
N GLU A 27 -17.06 -3.86 18.67
CA GLU A 27 -18.38 -3.89 18.01
C GLU A 27 -18.39 -3.20 16.64
N ASN A 28 -17.33 -2.49 16.25
CA ASN A 28 -17.33 -1.62 15.08
C ASN A 28 -16.11 -1.81 14.18
N ASP A 29 -16.22 -2.81 13.31
CA ASP A 29 -15.18 -3.17 12.33
C ASP A 29 -14.78 -2.00 11.42
N ASP A 30 -15.73 -1.16 11.01
CA ASP A 30 -15.47 -0.03 10.11
C ASP A 30 -14.56 1.01 10.76
N LEU A 31 -14.82 1.31 12.03
CA LEU A 31 -14.02 2.23 12.82
C LEU A 31 -12.62 1.69 13.07
N ARG A 32 -12.51 0.43 13.52
CA ARG A 32 -11.23 -0.24 13.72
C ARG A 32 -10.39 -0.18 12.46
N ARG A 33 -11.03 -0.43 11.32
CA ARG A 33 -10.40 -0.32 10.01
C ARG A 33 -9.94 1.10 9.73
N SER A 34 -10.79 2.12 9.88
CA SER A 34 -10.44 3.54 9.65
C SER A 34 -9.27 4.01 10.52
N LEU A 35 -9.23 3.63 11.80
CA LEU A 35 -8.10 3.92 12.68
C LEU A 35 -6.84 3.20 12.22
N GLY A 36 -6.93 1.92 11.87
CA GLY A 36 -5.81 1.18 11.27
C GLY A 36 -5.27 1.86 10.01
N MET A 37 -6.15 2.36 9.12
CA MET A 37 -5.72 3.12 7.93
C MET A 37 -4.94 4.38 8.32
N ALA A 38 -5.50 5.16 9.23
CA ALA A 38 -4.92 6.43 9.64
C ALA A 38 -3.57 6.24 10.32
N TYR A 39 -3.47 5.31 11.26
CA TYR A 39 -2.23 5.00 11.97
C TYR A 39 -1.19 4.36 11.06
N PHE A 40 -1.58 3.54 10.09
CA PHE A 40 -0.65 3.03 9.07
C PHE A 40 -0.01 4.16 8.25
N LEU A 41 -0.80 5.19 7.89
CA LEU A 41 -0.29 6.35 7.15
C LEU A 41 0.48 7.34 8.04
N ALA A 42 0.10 7.43 9.32
CA ALA A 42 0.70 8.31 10.32
C ALA A 42 1.95 7.72 10.99
N ASP A 43 2.18 6.40 10.85
CA ASP A 43 3.37 5.76 11.40
C ASP A 43 4.62 6.47 10.87
N SER A 44 5.51 6.84 11.78
CA SER A 44 6.74 7.58 11.53
C SER A 44 7.95 6.76 11.99
N HIS A 45 7.95 5.46 11.69
CA HIS A 45 9.07 4.59 11.99
C HIS A 45 10.30 4.95 11.14
N ASP A 46 11.40 5.25 11.84
CA ASP A 46 12.70 5.79 11.41
C ASP A 46 13.32 5.29 10.07
N LYS A 47 12.88 4.14 9.52
CA LYS A 47 13.42 3.57 8.26
C LYS A 47 12.43 2.81 7.38
N GLN A 48 11.18 2.60 7.82
CA GLN A 48 10.24 1.68 7.16
C GLN A 48 8.80 2.18 7.20
N ASP A 49 8.62 3.50 7.32
CA ASP A 49 7.29 4.07 7.23
C ASP A 49 6.85 4.26 5.76
N VAL A 50 5.56 4.56 5.59
CA VAL A 50 4.98 4.78 4.25
C VAL A 50 5.64 5.96 3.55
N LEU A 51 5.92 7.07 4.25
CA LEU A 51 6.47 8.28 3.65
C LEU A 51 7.89 8.05 3.13
N THR A 52 8.81 7.55 3.95
CA THR A 52 10.19 7.20 3.59
C THR A 52 10.20 6.16 2.47
N PHE A 53 9.28 5.19 2.49
CA PHE A 53 9.16 4.24 1.39
C PHE A 53 8.83 4.96 0.06
N VAL A 54 7.81 5.82 0.04
CA VAL A 54 7.39 6.49 -1.21
C VAL A 54 8.30 7.64 -1.64
N SER A 55 9.01 8.29 -0.72
CA SER A 55 9.95 9.38 -1.02
C SER A 55 11.32 8.86 -1.46
N ASP A 56 11.85 7.83 -0.78
CA ASP A 56 13.26 7.45 -0.92
C ASP A 56 13.42 6.12 -1.68
N THR A 57 12.64 5.12 -1.30
CA THR A 57 12.75 3.77 -1.86
C THR A 57 12.09 3.66 -3.23
N LEU A 58 10.88 4.21 -3.37
CA LEU A 58 10.07 4.09 -4.57
C LEU A 58 10.73 4.68 -5.82
N PRO A 59 11.37 5.88 -5.80
CA PRO A 59 12.07 6.39 -6.97
C PRO A 59 13.22 5.49 -7.44
N LEU A 60 13.97 4.89 -6.51
CA LEU A 60 15.04 3.95 -6.83
C LEU A 60 14.48 2.67 -7.45
N LEU A 61 13.39 2.15 -6.87
CA LEU A 61 12.71 0.96 -7.36
C LEU A 61 12.13 1.19 -8.76
N LEU A 62 11.50 2.34 -9.05
CA LEU A 62 10.99 2.68 -10.38
C LEU A 62 12.09 2.71 -11.46
N ARG A 63 13.29 3.18 -11.11
CA ARG A 63 14.46 3.15 -12.01
C ARG A 63 14.92 1.72 -12.27
N GLN A 64 14.86 0.85 -11.25
CA GLN A 64 15.38 -0.51 -11.27
C GLN A 64 14.29 -1.60 -11.31
N LEU A 65 13.09 -1.26 -11.79
CA LEU A 65 11.95 -2.20 -11.87
C LEU A 65 12.39 -3.52 -12.51
N GLN A 66 12.09 -4.61 -11.82
CA GLN A 66 12.48 -5.97 -12.22
C GLN A 66 11.86 -6.31 -13.57
N ARG A 67 12.65 -6.97 -14.40
CA ARG A 67 12.27 -7.36 -15.76
C ARG A 67 12.37 -8.86 -15.90
N THR A 68 11.36 -9.47 -16.50
CA THR A 68 11.48 -10.82 -17.04
C THR A 68 11.57 -10.76 -18.55
N THR A 69 12.24 -11.74 -19.15
CA THR A 69 12.28 -11.90 -20.61
C THR A 69 11.48 -13.13 -20.98
N ARG A 70 10.34 -12.93 -21.65
CA ARG A 70 9.54 -14.02 -22.22
C ARG A 70 9.87 -14.16 -23.70
N ARG A 71 9.87 -15.39 -24.20
CA ARG A 71 9.99 -15.67 -25.64
C ARG A 71 8.65 -16.15 -26.13
N GLU A 72 8.01 -15.35 -26.98
CA GLU A 72 6.73 -15.70 -27.62
C GLU A 72 6.96 -15.97 -29.10
N ARG A 73 6.16 -16.87 -29.69
CA ARG A 73 6.20 -17.11 -31.15
C ARG A 73 5.33 -16.05 -31.82
N ILE A 74 5.95 -15.19 -32.62
CA ILE A 74 5.28 -14.12 -33.35
C ILE A 74 5.56 -14.30 -34.83
N ALA A 75 4.52 -14.29 -35.65
CA ALA A 75 4.65 -14.25 -37.09
C ALA A 75 4.94 -12.82 -37.56
N PHE A 76 6.03 -12.64 -38.29
CA PHE A 76 6.42 -11.40 -38.93
C PHE A 76 6.32 -11.57 -40.44
N GLN A 77 5.93 -10.50 -41.13
CA GLN A 77 5.99 -10.43 -42.60
C GLN A 77 7.13 -9.50 -43.00
N GLY A 78 8.08 -10.01 -43.78
CA GLY A 78 9.20 -9.25 -44.33
C GLY A 78 10.28 -8.82 -43.33
N GLN A 79 10.16 -9.17 -42.05
CA GLN A 79 11.14 -8.85 -41.02
C GLN A 79 11.45 -10.06 -40.14
N ILE A 80 12.70 -10.18 -39.70
CA ILE A 80 13.13 -11.22 -38.76
C ILE A 80 13.56 -10.52 -37.46
N ARG A 81 12.92 -10.87 -36.34
CA ARG A 81 13.29 -10.37 -35.01
C ARG A 81 13.61 -11.53 -34.08
N GLY A 82 14.88 -11.70 -33.76
CA GLY A 82 15.37 -12.80 -32.92
C GLY A 82 15.50 -14.13 -33.68
N ARG A 83 15.45 -15.24 -32.95
CA ARG A 83 15.63 -16.59 -33.55
C ARG A 83 14.39 -17.01 -34.32
N VAL A 84 14.57 -17.42 -35.58
CA VAL A 84 13.50 -18.00 -36.40
C VAL A 84 13.17 -19.41 -35.92
N ASP A 85 11.87 -19.68 -35.80
CA ASP A 85 11.30 -21.01 -35.59
C ASP A 85 10.97 -21.60 -36.96
N TRP A 86 11.95 -22.26 -37.57
CA TRP A 86 11.80 -22.83 -38.92
C TRP A 86 10.63 -23.82 -39.02
N PRO A 87 10.44 -24.79 -38.10
CA PRO A 87 9.28 -25.68 -38.15
C PRO A 87 7.94 -24.93 -38.15
N ALA A 88 7.79 -23.92 -37.29
CA ALA A 88 6.56 -23.13 -37.24
C ALA A 88 6.40 -22.24 -38.49
N THR A 89 7.50 -21.71 -39.02
CA THR A 89 7.50 -20.89 -40.23
C THR A 89 7.06 -21.70 -41.45
N THR A 90 7.64 -22.88 -41.65
CA THR A 90 7.26 -23.76 -42.76
C THR A 90 5.79 -24.14 -42.67
N LYS A 91 5.29 -24.50 -41.47
CA LYS A 91 3.87 -24.79 -41.27
C LYS A 91 2.98 -23.59 -41.59
N ALA A 92 3.33 -22.40 -41.12
CA ALA A 92 2.54 -21.19 -41.34
C ALA A 92 2.47 -20.77 -42.82
N ARG A 93 3.55 -21.00 -43.59
CA ARG A 93 3.61 -20.77 -45.05
C ARG A 93 2.83 -21.79 -45.87
N LEU A 94 2.64 -23.00 -45.34
CA LEU A 94 1.82 -24.01 -45.99
C LEU A 94 0.33 -23.77 -45.73
N GLN A 95 -0.01 -23.18 -44.58
CA GLN A 95 -1.40 -22.90 -44.17
C GLN A 95 -1.96 -21.60 -44.75
N ASN A 96 -1.13 -20.58 -44.95
CA ASN A 96 -1.52 -19.34 -45.64
C ASN A 96 -0.84 -19.35 -47.00
N GLU A 97 -1.59 -19.04 -48.07
CA GLU A 97 -1.12 -18.86 -49.46
C GLU A 97 0.38 -18.59 -49.53
N VAL A 98 1.15 -19.53 -50.10
CA VAL A 98 2.61 -19.67 -49.95
C VAL A 98 3.32 -18.32 -49.96
N ASN A 99 3.49 -17.74 -48.77
CA ASN A 99 4.04 -16.40 -48.61
C ASN A 99 5.50 -16.50 -48.15
N PRO A 100 6.49 -16.30 -49.04
CA PRO A 100 7.91 -16.45 -48.71
C PRO A 100 8.41 -15.40 -47.71
N ALA A 101 7.67 -14.30 -47.51
CA ALA A 101 8.01 -13.25 -46.55
C ALA A 101 7.52 -13.55 -45.12
N LEU A 102 6.77 -14.63 -44.88
CA LEU A 102 6.28 -14.99 -43.56
C LEU A 102 7.37 -15.70 -42.74
N TYR A 103 7.67 -15.20 -41.55
CA TYR A 103 8.63 -15.80 -40.61
C TYR A 103 8.04 -15.87 -39.21
N VAL A 104 7.99 -17.06 -38.61
CA VAL A 104 7.64 -17.22 -37.20
C VAL A 104 8.92 -17.11 -36.38
N CYS A 105 9.06 -16.03 -35.61
CA CYS A 105 10.23 -15.76 -34.80
C CYS A 105 9.92 -15.86 -33.30
N ARG A 106 10.96 -16.03 -32.48
CA ARG A 106 10.89 -16.00 -31.02
C ARG A 106 11.69 -14.83 -30.45
N PRO A 107 11.26 -13.58 -30.65
CA PRO A 107 11.96 -12.44 -30.09
C PRO A 107 11.93 -12.47 -28.55
N PRO A 108 13.01 -12.04 -27.87
CA PRO A 108 12.96 -11.79 -26.44
C PRO A 108 12.09 -10.54 -26.18
N LEU A 109 10.90 -10.75 -25.61
CA LEU A 109 10.04 -9.68 -25.13
C LEU A 109 10.36 -9.39 -23.67
N ARG A 110 10.75 -8.15 -23.37
CA ARG A 110 10.91 -7.67 -22.00
C ARG A 110 9.52 -7.38 -21.44
N GLN A 111 9.20 -8.01 -20.32
CA GLN A 111 7.95 -7.80 -19.60
C GLN A 111 8.28 -7.27 -18.21
N ASP A 112 7.66 -6.14 -17.88
CA ASP A 112 7.69 -5.57 -16.53
C ASP A 112 6.58 -6.20 -15.64
N ASN A 113 5.71 -7.08 -16.17
CA ASN A 113 4.66 -7.76 -15.39
C ASN A 113 5.24 -8.96 -14.61
N THR A 114 6.01 -8.69 -13.57
CA THR A 114 6.59 -9.70 -12.66
C THR A 114 5.83 -9.71 -11.33
N PRO A 115 5.81 -10.83 -10.56
CA PRO A 115 5.09 -10.89 -9.29
C PRO A 115 5.54 -9.83 -8.27
N GLU A 116 6.80 -9.40 -8.32
CA GLU A 116 7.35 -8.34 -7.48
C GLU A 116 6.77 -6.96 -7.87
N ASN A 117 6.61 -6.71 -9.17
CA ASN A 117 6.01 -5.47 -9.67
C ASN A 117 4.49 -5.44 -9.46
N GLN A 118 3.83 -6.60 -9.57
CA GLN A 118 2.42 -6.77 -9.24
C GLN A 118 2.16 -6.44 -7.76
N LEU A 119 3.02 -6.92 -6.85
CA LEU A 119 2.97 -6.58 -5.43
C LEU A 119 3.13 -5.08 -5.19
N LEU A 120 4.13 -4.47 -5.82
CA LEU A 120 4.36 -3.02 -5.71
C LEU A 120 3.12 -2.24 -6.16
N LYS A 121 2.58 -2.57 -7.35
CA LYS A 121 1.42 -1.89 -7.89
C LYS A 121 0.20 -2.05 -6.99
N PHE A 122 -0.05 -3.27 -6.51
CA PHE A 122 -1.11 -3.54 -5.54
C PHE A 122 -0.97 -2.66 -4.29
N LEU A 123 0.22 -2.58 -3.71
CA LEU A 123 0.46 -1.81 -2.50
C LEU A 123 0.24 -0.31 -2.72
N LEU A 124 0.70 0.24 -3.84
CA LEU A 124 0.49 1.64 -4.19
C LEU A 124 -1.00 1.96 -4.41
N GLU A 125 -1.73 1.09 -5.10
CA GLU A 125 -3.18 1.23 -5.28
C GLU A 125 -3.95 1.02 -3.97
N ALA A 126 -3.45 0.19 -3.05
CA ALA A 126 -4.00 0.07 -1.71
C ALA A 126 -3.81 1.38 -0.94
N ILE A 127 -2.61 1.94 -0.89
CA ILE A 127 -2.32 3.22 -0.21
C ILE A 127 -3.18 4.35 -0.77
N ASP A 128 -3.28 4.48 -2.11
CA ASP A 128 -4.11 5.51 -2.75
C ASP A 128 -5.61 5.33 -2.45
N ARG A 129 -6.09 4.08 -2.26
CA ARG A 129 -7.44 3.81 -1.77
C ARG A 129 -7.60 4.20 -0.29
N LEU A 130 -6.65 3.83 0.57
CA LEU A 130 -6.70 4.21 2.00
C LEU A 130 -6.81 5.71 2.20
N ILE A 131 -6.04 6.49 1.44
CA ILE A 131 -6.07 7.95 1.51
C ILE A 131 -7.45 8.49 1.08
N ARG A 132 -8.08 7.90 0.06
CA ARG A 132 -9.43 8.28 -0.39
C ARG A 132 -10.53 7.90 0.60
N ASP A 133 -10.37 6.76 1.27
CA ASP A 133 -11.36 6.22 2.21
C ASP A 133 -11.25 6.85 3.61
N LEU A 134 -10.17 7.58 3.88
CA LEU A 134 -9.95 8.31 5.11
C LEU A 134 -10.98 9.45 5.26
N SER A 135 -11.62 9.56 6.42
CA SER A 135 -12.59 10.64 6.67
C SER A 135 -11.91 12.01 6.62
N LEU A 136 -12.66 13.02 6.17
CA LEU A 136 -12.17 14.41 6.12
C LEU A 136 -11.71 14.90 7.50
N ASP A 137 -12.39 14.47 8.56
CA ASP A 137 -11.99 14.82 9.92
C ASP A 137 -10.60 14.26 10.25
N MET A 138 -10.31 12.99 9.93
CA MET A 138 -8.99 12.40 10.18
C MET A 138 -7.88 12.99 9.30
N GLN A 139 -8.22 13.63 8.19
CA GLN A 139 -7.28 14.37 7.36
C GLN A 139 -6.89 15.73 7.96
N ASN A 140 -7.65 16.24 8.95
CA ASN A 140 -7.35 17.52 9.58
C ASN A 140 -6.08 17.42 10.44
N ALA A 141 -5.09 18.27 10.14
CA ALA A 141 -3.78 18.26 10.79
C ALA A 141 -3.84 18.62 12.28
N GLU A 142 -4.81 19.45 12.66
CA GLU A 142 -4.95 19.99 14.02
C GLU A 142 -5.28 18.91 15.07
N LEU A 143 -5.74 17.74 14.63
CA LEU A 143 -6.09 16.61 15.48
C LEU A 143 -4.92 15.67 15.75
N TRP A 144 -3.77 15.85 15.10
CA TRP A 144 -2.63 14.95 15.23
C TRP A 144 -1.49 15.59 16.01
N THR A 145 -1.04 14.89 17.04
CA THR A 145 0.07 15.33 17.89
C THR A 145 1.13 14.24 18.01
N ALA A 146 2.40 14.65 17.99
CA ALA A 146 3.50 13.77 18.33
C ALA A 146 3.62 13.67 19.86
N VAL A 147 3.94 12.47 20.37
CA VAL A 147 4.11 12.23 21.82
C VAL A 147 5.27 13.04 22.41
N SER A 148 6.25 13.44 21.59
CA SER A 148 7.47 14.15 21.98
C SER A 148 7.39 15.69 21.89
N ASP A 149 6.17 16.25 21.93
CA ASP A 149 5.88 17.69 21.89
C ASP A 149 6.18 18.38 20.54
N THR A 150 5.15 18.44 19.69
CA THR A 150 4.82 19.45 18.66
C THR A 150 3.71 18.91 17.74
N HIS A 151 3.01 19.81 17.06
CA HIS A 151 2.02 19.50 16.02
C HIS A 151 2.59 18.51 14.99
N PHE A 152 1.94 17.37 14.77
CA PHE A 152 2.35 16.41 13.75
C PHE A 152 1.71 16.82 12.41
N PRO A 153 2.48 17.22 11.37
CA PRO A 153 1.92 17.75 10.13
C PRO A 153 1.35 16.63 9.24
N PHE A 154 0.31 15.94 9.73
CA PHE A 154 -0.27 14.79 9.07
C PHE A 154 -0.83 15.12 7.69
N SER A 155 -1.47 16.28 7.51
CA SER A 155 -1.96 16.72 6.21
C SER A 155 -0.84 16.90 5.18
N GLN A 156 0.30 17.48 5.58
CA GLN A 156 1.47 17.63 4.72
C GLN A 156 2.07 16.27 4.37
N ARG A 157 2.17 15.37 5.35
CA ARG A 157 2.62 13.99 5.15
C ARG A 157 1.70 13.25 4.16
N LEU A 158 0.38 13.32 4.35
CA LEU A 158 -0.60 12.72 3.44
C LEU A 158 -0.49 13.31 2.02
N ALA A 159 -0.30 14.62 1.89
CA ALA A 159 -0.11 15.27 0.60
C ALA A 159 1.15 14.75 -0.12
N GLN A 160 2.26 14.59 0.61
CA GLN A 160 3.49 14.02 0.07
C GLN A 160 3.31 12.55 -0.36
N ILE A 161 2.68 11.73 0.49
CA ILE A 161 2.41 10.33 0.16
C ILE A 161 1.54 10.26 -1.11
N THR A 162 0.46 11.04 -1.14
CA THR A 162 -0.47 11.11 -2.29
C THR A 162 0.27 11.50 -3.57
N PHE A 163 1.14 12.51 -3.51
CA PHE A 163 1.91 12.97 -4.64
C PHE A 163 2.82 11.86 -5.19
N HIS A 164 3.63 11.23 -4.35
CA HIS A 164 4.56 10.19 -4.77
C HIS A 164 3.86 8.94 -5.28
N VAL A 165 2.79 8.50 -4.62
CA VAL A 165 2.01 7.32 -5.02
C VAL A 165 1.38 7.53 -6.40
N ARG A 166 0.71 8.67 -6.62
CA ARG A 166 0.07 8.96 -7.92
C ARG A 166 1.09 9.13 -9.04
N GLN A 167 2.22 9.77 -8.75
CA GLN A 167 3.33 9.87 -9.71
C GLN A 167 3.85 8.49 -10.12
N ALA A 168 4.02 7.59 -9.15
CA ALA A 168 4.48 6.23 -9.40
C ALA A 168 3.47 5.39 -10.19
N LEU A 169 2.17 5.47 -9.86
CA LEU A 169 1.12 4.79 -10.61
C LEU A 169 1.01 5.28 -12.06
N GLY A 170 1.32 6.56 -12.31
CA GLY A 170 1.41 7.12 -13.66
C GLY A 170 2.67 6.75 -14.44
N HIS A 171 3.65 6.08 -13.81
CA HIS A 171 4.94 5.79 -14.42
C HIS A 171 4.81 4.80 -15.60
N ALA A 172 5.43 5.12 -16.73
CA ALA A 172 5.28 4.40 -17.99
C ALA A 172 5.57 2.88 -17.89
N ARG A 173 6.48 2.48 -17.00
CA ARG A 173 6.85 1.06 -16.79
C ARG A 173 5.93 0.33 -15.82
N LEU A 174 5.28 1.04 -14.90
CA LEU A 174 4.37 0.43 -13.92
C LEU A 174 2.94 0.36 -14.45
N ARG A 175 2.55 1.31 -15.30
CA ARG A 175 1.24 1.34 -15.96
C ARG A 175 0.81 0.00 -16.60
N PRO A 176 1.66 -0.70 -17.39
CA PRO A 176 1.29 -1.97 -18.02
C PRO A 176 1.33 -3.19 -17.08
N VAL A 177 1.77 -3.02 -15.83
CA VAL A 177 1.79 -4.12 -14.85
C VAL A 177 0.37 -4.41 -14.40
N GLU A 178 0.01 -5.67 -14.27
CA GLU A 178 -1.33 -6.06 -13.80
C GLU A 178 -1.44 -5.86 -12.29
N THR A 179 -2.59 -5.38 -11.82
CA THR A 179 -2.87 -5.40 -10.38
C THR A 179 -3.56 -6.72 -10.04
N PRO A 180 -2.97 -7.56 -9.17
CA PRO A 180 -3.65 -8.77 -8.72
C PRO A 180 -4.85 -8.41 -7.84
N GLU A 181 -5.94 -9.17 -7.93
CA GLU A 181 -7.09 -9.00 -7.02
C GLU A 181 -6.70 -9.25 -5.56
N MET A 182 -5.83 -10.25 -5.34
CA MET A 182 -5.32 -10.62 -4.02
C MET A 182 -3.82 -10.93 -4.08
N VAL A 183 -3.10 -10.48 -3.04
CA VAL A 183 -1.68 -10.80 -2.88
C VAL A 183 -1.52 -12.23 -2.37
N THR A 184 -1.09 -13.11 -3.26
CA THR A 184 -0.70 -14.49 -2.93
C THR A 184 0.69 -14.59 -2.29
N ALA A 185 0.95 -15.72 -1.60
CA ALA A 185 2.28 -16.05 -1.04
C ALA A 185 3.40 -16.02 -2.09
N ARG A 186 3.09 -16.33 -3.35
CA ARG A 186 4.04 -16.27 -4.46
C ARG A 186 4.61 -14.87 -4.65
N HIS A 187 3.79 -13.83 -4.54
CA HIS A 187 4.24 -12.44 -4.66
C HIS A 187 5.26 -12.10 -3.56
N LEU A 188 4.95 -12.48 -2.32
CA LEU A 188 5.80 -12.21 -1.16
C LEU A 188 7.12 -12.97 -1.22
N VAL A 189 7.08 -14.27 -1.54
CA VAL A 189 8.30 -15.08 -1.69
C VAL A 189 9.19 -14.51 -2.79
N LYS A 190 8.61 -14.10 -3.92
CA LYS A 190 9.38 -13.52 -5.04
C LYS A 190 9.96 -12.15 -4.69
N ALA A 191 9.21 -11.30 -4.02
CA ALA A 191 9.68 -9.99 -3.59
C ALA A 191 10.84 -10.10 -2.58
N ARG A 192 10.71 -10.98 -1.58
CA ARG A 192 11.77 -11.24 -0.58
C ARG A 192 13.01 -11.91 -1.16
N ALA A 193 12.85 -12.75 -2.17
CA ALA A 193 13.96 -13.43 -2.85
C ALA A 193 14.51 -12.65 -4.05
N SER A 194 14.03 -11.42 -4.30
CA SER A 194 14.52 -10.61 -5.42
C SER A 194 15.97 -10.21 -5.20
N LYS A 195 16.72 -10.08 -6.30
CA LYS A 195 18.10 -9.55 -6.28
C LYS A 195 18.15 -8.08 -5.85
N THR A 196 17.04 -7.35 -6.03
CA THR A 196 16.93 -5.96 -5.61
C THR A 196 16.34 -5.94 -4.21
N GLU A 197 17.16 -5.60 -3.22
CA GLU A 197 16.77 -5.56 -1.80
C GLU A 197 15.54 -4.66 -1.54
N LEU A 198 15.31 -3.67 -2.40
CA LEU A 198 14.16 -2.77 -2.33
C LEU A 198 12.80 -3.50 -2.40
N TYR A 199 12.70 -4.66 -3.08
CA TYR A 199 11.47 -5.44 -3.06
C TYR A 199 11.23 -6.15 -1.73
N GLY A 200 12.28 -6.41 -0.95
CA GLY A 200 12.15 -6.85 0.43
C GLY A 200 11.37 -5.83 1.26
N LEU A 201 11.66 -4.53 1.06
CA LEU A 201 10.94 -3.43 1.72
C LEU A 201 9.46 -3.37 1.30
N VAL A 202 9.15 -3.63 0.01
CA VAL A 202 7.75 -3.72 -0.45
C VAL A 202 7.00 -4.84 0.28
N ALA A 203 7.62 -6.01 0.42
CA ALA A 203 7.00 -7.14 1.12
C ALA A 203 6.78 -6.84 2.61
N GLN A 204 7.75 -6.20 3.27
CA GLN A 204 7.64 -5.78 4.67
C GLN A 204 6.52 -4.75 4.87
N LEU A 205 6.44 -3.74 4.01
CA LEU A 205 5.39 -2.73 4.09
C LEU A 205 4.01 -3.32 3.81
N TYR A 206 3.93 -4.31 2.91
CA TYR A 206 2.71 -5.07 2.69
C TYR A 206 2.31 -5.91 3.93
N ASP A 207 3.26 -6.56 4.60
CA ASP A 207 2.98 -7.32 5.83
C ASP A 207 2.41 -6.39 6.91
N GLN A 208 2.99 -5.20 7.10
CA GLN A 208 2.46 -4.17 8.00
C GLN A 208 1.05 -3.73 7.60
N TYR A 209 0.84 -3.41 6.32
CA TYR A 209 -0.49 -3.07 5.78
C TYR A 209 -1.50 -4.18 6.07
N LYS A 210 -1.15 -5.43 5.81
CA LYS A 210 -2.05 -6.57 6.04
C LYS A 210 -2.42 -6.66 7.52
N VAL A 211 -1.43 -6.63 8.39
CA VAL A 211 -1.63 -6.78 9.84
C VAL A 211 -2.52 -5.66 10.41
N VAL A 212 -2.23 -4.41 10.02
CA VAL A 212 -2.87 -3.24 10.58
C VAL A 212 -4.25 -2.98 9.96
N VAL A 213 -4.35 -3.08 8.64
CA VAL A 213 -5.52 -2.63 7.89
C VAL A 213 -6.46 -3.77 7.49
N VAL A 214 -5.91 -4.94 7.17
CA VAL A 214 -6.71 -6.09 6.69
C VAL A 214 -7.13 -6.97 7.86
N ASP A 215 -6.18 -7.35 8.71
CA ASP A 215 -6.42 -8.25 9.85
C ASP A 215 -6.96 -7.45 11.06
N GLY A 216 -6.78 -6.12 11.06
CA GLY A 216 -7.30 -5.22 12.10
C GLY A 216 -6.75 -5.53 13.49
N ARG A 217 -5.51 -6.04 13.57
CA ARG A 217 -4.89 -6.44 14.84
C ARG A 217 -4.43 -5.19 15.60
N TRP A 218 -5.31 -4.69 16.45
CA TRP A 218 -5.11 -3.43 17.19
C TRP A 218 -3.86 -3.45 18.09
N LEU A 219 -3.45 -4.60 18.61
CA LEU A 219 -2.24 -4.74 19.42
C LEU A 219 -0.98 -4.35 18.62
N ASP A 220 -0.97 -4.59 17.31
CA ASP A 220 0.15 -4.21 16.44
C ASP A 220 0.21 -2.69 16.19
N LEU A 221 -0.84 -1.94 16.54
CA LEU A 221 -0.85 -0.47 16.51
C LEU A 221 -0.23 0.15 17.76
N LEU A 222 -0.05 -0.62 18.85
CA LEU A 222 0.49 -0.11 20.13
C LEU A 222 1.83 0.63 19.99
N PRO A 223 2.81 0.13 19.20
CA PRO A 223 4.05 0.87 18.98
C PRO A 223 3.84 2.20 18.26
N ILE A 224 2.81 2.29 17.41
CA ILE A 224 2.48 3.49 16.62
C ILE A 224 1.77 4.51 17.52
N PHE A 225 0.82 4.07 18.36
CA PHE A 225 0.18 4.91 19.38
C PHE A 225 1.20 5.55 20.34
N GLY A 226 2.28 4.84 20.65
CA GLY A 226 3.35 5.37 21.48
C GLY A 226 4.17 6.52 20.85
N ARG A 227 3.93 6.84 19.57
CA ARG A 227 4.69 7.84 18.81
C ARG A 227 3.81 8.96 18.26
N THR A 228 2.65 8.58 17.72
CA THR A 228 1.68 9.51 17.14
C THR A 228 0.34 9.27 17.82
N ILE A 229 -0.29 10.32 18.33
CA ILE A 229 -1.61 10.24 18.95
C ILE A 229 -2.56 11.13 18.15
N LEU A 230 -3.67 10.54 17.70
CA LEU A 230 -4.84 11.28 17.27
C LEU A 230 -5.54 11.79 18.54
N LEU A 231 -5.42 13.09 18.82
CA LEU A 231 -6.12 13.73 19.92
C LEU A 231 -7.45 14.30 19.42
N PRO A 232 -8.51 14.25 20.25
CA PRO A 232 -9.69 15.09 20.04
C PRO A 232 -9.30 16.56 19.98
N ASP A 233 -10.09 17.36 19.27
CA ASP A 233 -9.96 18.81 19.28
C ASP A 233 -9.89 19.33 20.74
N PRO A 234 -8.87 20.14 21.11
CA PRO A 234 -8.73 20.67 22.47
C PRO A 234 -9.89 21.59 22.91
N ALA A 235 -10.72 22.07 21.99
CA ALA A 235 -11.98 22.76 22.31
C ALA A 235 -13.05 21.83 22.89
N VAL A 236 -12.80 20.51 22.88
CA VAL A 236 -13.74 19.47 23.31
C VAL A 236 -13.44 19.08 24.78
N PRO A 237 -14.43 19.17 25.70
CA PRO A 237 -14.24 18.97 27.14
C PRO A 237 -13.78 17.57 27.60
N LEU A 238 -13.50 16.64 26.68
CA LEU A 238 -13.14 15.24 26.95
C LEU A 238 -11.74 14.86 26.46
N GLY A 239 -10.91 15.82 26.06
CA GLY A 239 -9.49 15.61 25.72
C GLY A 239 -8.75 14.78 26.79
N ASP A 240 -8.98 15.08 28.07
CA ASP A 240 -8.39 14.33 29.20
C ASP A 240 -8.80 12.86 29.26
N THR A 241 -10.00 12.51 28.79
CA THR A 241 -10.49 11.12 28.82
C THR A 241 -9.92 10.31 27.67
N CYS A 242 -9.78 10.90 26.47
CA CYS A 242 -9.08 10.25 25.36
C CYS A 242 -7.58 10.10 25.65
N ILE A 243 -6.96 11.08 26.31
CA ILE A 243 -5.59 10.97 26.85
C ILE A 243 -5.51 9.84 27.88
N GLN A 244 -6.46 9.72 28.81
CA GLN A 244 -6.50 8.62 29.79
C GLN A 244 -6.73 7.25 29.15
N LEU A 245 -7.48 7.17 28.05
CA LEU A 245 -7.73 5.93 27.32
C LEU A 245 -6.54 5.49 26.47
N ALA A 246 -5.92 6.44 25.75
CA ALA A 246 -4.64 6.22 25.10
C ALA A 246 -3.58 5.82 26.13
N ALA A 247 -3.52 6.49 27.29
CA ALA A 247 -2.62 6.15 28.39
C ALA A 247 -2.93 4.78 29.02
N ARG A 248 -4.20 4.37 29.15
CA ARG A 248 -4.57 3.03 29.66
C ARG A 248 -4.23 1.93 28.68
N GLY A 249 -4.51 2.11 27.39
CA GLY A 249 -4.03 1.20 26.34
C GLY A 249 -2.51 1.10 26.34
N PHE A 250 -1.82 2.23 26.56
CA PHE A 250 -0.36 2.30 26.69
C PHE A 250 0.17 1.59 27.95
N VAL A 251 -0.52 1.67 29.09
CA VAL A 251 -0.14 0.97 30.34
C VAL A 251 -0.34 -0.53 30.21
N GLN A 252 -1.44 -0.99 29.60
CA GLN A 252 -1.70 -2.41 29.37
C GLN A 252 -0.70 -3.02 28.37
N ALA A 253 -0.37 -2.29 27.30
CA ALA A 253 0.67 -2.67 26.33
C ALA A 253 2.07 -2.87 26.95
N ARG A 254 2.34 -2.19 28.07
CA ARG A 254 3.63 -2.23 28.77
C ARG A 254 3.74 -3.36 29.79
N GLN A 255 2.62 -4.03 30.09
CA GLN A 255 2.53 -5.14 31.04
C GLN A 255 2.40 -6.52 30.36
N ALA A 256 2.22 -6.56 29.04
CA ALA A 256 2.22 -7.76 28.19
C ALA A 256 3.60 -7.97 27.54
#